data_AF-A0A1M7H087-F1
#
_entry.id   AF-A0A1M7H087-F1
#
_cell.length_a   1.000
_cell.length_b   1.000
_cell.length_c   1.000
_cell.angle_alpha   90.00
_cell.angle_beta   90.00
_cell.angle_gamma   90.00
#
_symmetry.space_group_name_H-M   'P 1'
#
loop_
_entity.id
_entity.type
_entity.pdbx_description
1 polymer ?
#
loop_
_entity_poly.entity_id
_entity_poly.type
_entity_poly.pdbx_seq_one_letter_code
_entity_poly.pdbx_strand_id
1 'polypeptide(L)'
;MQNHKYSLFIFTIFIFIFILFSCKTKDINYINYYNKVYTIDSIHRIHKDTLATIKRYKKLFKQYPPVQNERITEYEVYIKMADKYHKNFGGVKSLDKLLAQTAPYWPPDRDFYQLYKRHGIDSAQVEQKFQQWKKGLNQVLVDSFSIAFKRDQYNRHIKETVEMNDNKNAKLLIWTLKNYGYPSMQKMGLWGDNRTLMSMGMMLNHMAYTKYYEYFKTELLQYVKSGECTPRDYIDMVDKYQYVNNGITMYGIFMRYSEANLNAADSARIDKNRAAIGFPRMKTSVKIAKDFFDKLKKQKNH
;
A
#
# COMPACT_ATOMS: atom_id res chain seq x y z
N MET A 1 29.53 37.32 -37.32
CA MET A 1 29.22 37.60 -35.89
C MET A 1 27.76 37.37 -35.48
N GLN A 2 26.75 37.49 -36.37
CA GLN A 2 25.34 37.25 -36.00
C GLN A 2 25.02 35.78 -35.65
N ASN A 3 25.54 34.81 -36.41
CA ASN A 3 25.25 33.38 -36.17
C ASN A 3 25.73 32.85 -34.81
N HIS A 4 26.80 33.41 -34.26
CA HIS A 4 27.26 33.05 -32.91
C HIS A 4 26.31 33.54 -31.82
N LYS A 5 25.67 34.70 -31.99
CA LYS A 5 24.70 35.23 -31.03
C LYS A 5 23.42 34.39 -31.00
N TYR A 6 22.97 33.89 -32.16
CA TYR A 6 21.82 32.99 -32.25
C TYR A 6 22.09 31.60 -31.65
N SER A 7 23.28 31.04 -31.90
CA SER A 7 23.69 29.77 -31.29
C SER A 7 23.79 29.87 -29.76
N LEU A 8 24.37 30.97 -29.25
CA LEU A 8 24.45 31.22 -27.81
C LEU A 8 23.04 31.33 -27.19
N PHE A 9 22.12 32.04 -27.84
CA PHE A 9 20.75 32.23 -27.37
C PHE A 9 19.93 30.93 -27.30
N ILE A 10 20.06 30.06 -28.31
CA ILE A 10 19.41 28.73 -28.33
C ILE A 10 19.97 27.86 -27.19
N PHE A 11 21.28 27.91 -26.95
CA PHE A 11 21.92 27.17 -25.87
C PHE A 11 21.43 27.64 -24.48
N THR A 12 21.25 28.94 -24.28
CA THR A 12 20.69 29.48 -23.03
C THR A 12 19.24 29.03 -22.80
N ILE A 13 18.41 28.98 -23.86
CA ILE A 13 17.04 28.47 -23.79
C ILE A 13 17.03 26.99 -23.39
N PHE A 14 17.88 26.17 -24.00
CA PHE A 14 18.00 24.75 -23.63
C PHE A 14 18.41 24.57 -22.18
N ILE A 15 19.40 25.33 -21.68
CA ILE A 15 19.80 25.30 -20.26
C ILE A 15 18.63 25.69 -19.35
N PHE A 16 17.87 26.73 -19.70
CA PHE A 16 16.71 27.16 -18.92
C PHE A 16 15.61 26.09 -18.88
N ILE A 17 15.37 25.41 -20.00
CA ILE A 17 14.45 24.27 -20.08
C ILE A 17 14.93 23.12 -19.19
N PHE A 18 16.22 22.77 -19.22
CA PHE A 18 16.79 21.74 -18.34
C PHE A 18 16.69 22.09 -16.85
N ILE A 19 16.86 23.36 -16.47
CA ILE A 19 16.70 23.82 -15.08
C ILE A 19 15.23 23.72 -14.63
N LEU A 20 14.27 24.02 -15.52
CA LEU A 20 12.83 23.89 -15.22
C LEU A 20 12.40 22.41 -15.06
N PHE A 21 13.01 21.48 -15.79
CA PHE A 21 12.79 20.03 -15.63
C PHE A 21 13.60 19.39 -14.48
N SER A 22 14.61 20.09 -13.94
CA SER A 22 15.44 19.63 -12.82
C SER A 22 14.84 19.94 -11.44
N CYS A 23 13.57 20.34 -11.37
CA CYS A 23 12.78 20.26 -10.14
C CYS A 23 12.65 18.78 -9.74
N LYS A 24 13.68 18.24 -9.06
CA LYS A 24 13.58 16.99 -8.31
C LYS A 24 12.35 17.12 -7.42
N THR A 25 11.26 16.45 -7.80
CA THR A 25 10.13 16.26 -6.90
C THR A 25 10.70 15.63 -5.66
N LYS A 26 10.69 16.38 -4.55
CA LYS A 26 11.18 15.94 -3.24
C LYS A 26 10.76 14.49 -3.03
N ASP A 27 11.73 13.58 -2.90
CA ASP A 27 11.45 12.15 -2.78
C ASP A 27 10.37 11.93 -1.72
N ILE A 28 9.21 11.46 -2.19
CA ILE A 28 8.03 11.32 -1.36
C ILE A 28 8.25 10.11 -0.46
N ASN A 29 8.42 10.36 0.84
CA ASN A 29 8.52 9.29 1.82
C ASN A 29 7.14 8.97 2.41
N TYR A 30 6.59 7.81 2.05
CA TYR A 30 5.28 7.33 2.49
C TYR A 30 5.23 6.91 3.96
N ILE A 31 6.36 6.70 4.64
CA ILE A 31 6.38 6.53 6.11
C ILE A 31 5.75 7.76 6.78
N ASN A 32 6.09 8.95 6.29
CA ASN A 32 5.49 10.20 6.78
C ASN A 32 4.02 10.32 6.40
N TYR A 33 3.62 9.79 5.24
CA TYR A 33 2.22 9.75 4.83
C TYR A 33 1.40 8.89 5.80
N TYR A 34 1.79 7.64 6.02
CA TYR A 34 1.05 6.73 6.90
C TYR A 34 0.94 7.26 8.33
N ASN A 35 2.04 7.78 8.89
CA ASN A 35 2.03 8.39 10.21
C ASN A 35 1.04 9.58 10.29
N LYS A 36 0.97 10.41 9.24
CA LYS A 36 -0.02 11.49 9.15
C LYS A 36 -1.45 10.97 9.01
N VAL A 37 -1.69 9.92 8.21
CA VAL A 37 -3.00 9.28 8.07
C VAL A 37 -3.52 8.85 9.44
N TYR A 38 -2.74 8.06 10.19
CA TYR A 38 -3.13 7.59 11.52
C TYR A 38 -3.30 8.73 12.53
N THR A 39 -2.49 9.79 12.42
CA THR A 39 -2.63 10.96 13.28
C THR A 39 -3.96 11.68 13.03
N ILE A 40 -4.33 11.89 11.75
CA ILE A 40 -5.58 12.55 11.39
C ILE A 40 -6.77 11.68 11.83
N ASP A 41 -6.74 10.38 11.54
CA ASP A 41 -7.79 9.44 11.95
C ASP A 41 -7.96 9.42 13.48
N SER A 42 -6.87 9.33 14.23
CA SER A 42 -6.92 9.35 15.70
C SER A 42 -7.50 10.66 16.26
N ILE A 43 -7.15 11.81 15.69
CA ILE A 43 -7.69 13.12 16.11
C ILE A 43 -9.19 13.18 15.79
N HIS A 44 -9.59 12.73 14.61
CA HIS A 44 -11.00 12.71 14.20
C HIS A 44 -11.85 11.87 15.17
N ARG A 45 -11.36 10.70 15.57
CA ARG A 45 -12.06 9.82 16.51
C ARG A 45 -12.27 10.44 17.90
N ILE A 46 -11.33 11.28 18.34
CA ILE A 46 -11.39 11.92 19.66
C ILE A 46 -12.29 13.16 19.61
N HIS A 47 -12.02 14.07 18.68
CA HIS A 47 -12.67 15.38 18.65
C HIS A 47 -13.97 15.41 17.84
N LYS A 48 -14.18 14.43 16.96
CA LYS A 48 -15.33 14.34 16.03
C LYS A 48 -15.53 15.58 15.14
N ASP A 49 -14.54 16.46 15.05
CA ASP A 49 -14.55 17.63 14.18
C ASP A 49 -14.32 17.20 12.72
N THR A 50 -15.42 17.05 12.00
CA THR A 50 -15.42 16.56 10.62
C THR A 50 -14.84 17.60 9.66
N LEU A 51 -15.11 18.90 9.85
CA LEU A 51 -14.64 19.94 8.95
C LEU A 51 -13.12 20.14 9.05
N ALA A 52 -12.58 20.14 10.27
CA ALA A 52 -11.13 20.17 10.46
C ALA A 52 -10.46 18.91 9.90
N THR A 53 -11.10 17.75 10.03
CA THR A 53 -10.61 16.47 9.48
C THR A 53 -10.54 16.52 7.95
N ILE A 54 -11.60 16.99 7.28
CA ILE A 54 -11.62 17.20 5.83
C ILE A 54 -10.47 18.12 5.39
N LYS A 55 -10.24 19.24 6.10
CA LYS A 55 -9.14 20.17 5.79
C LYS A 55 -7.77 19.51 5.90
N ARG A 56 -7.56 18.69 6.95
CA ARG A 56 -6.30 17.97 7.17
C ARG A 56 -6.04 16.91 6.09
N TYR A 57 -7.04 16.10 5.76
CA TYR A 57 -6.93 15.12 4.67
C TYR A 57 -6.72 15.79 3.31
N LYS A 58 -7.45 16.86 2.99
CA LYS A 58 -7.24 17.62 1.76
C LYS A 58 -5.80 18.12 1.63
N LYS A 59 -5.21 18.61 2.72
CA LYS A 59 -3.78 19.02 2.74
C LYS A 59 -2.86 17.81 2.51
N LEU A 60 -3.14 16.68 3.14
CA LEU A 60 -2.35 15.45 2.98
C LEU A 60 -2.39 14.94 1.53
N PHE A 61 -3.57 14.79 0.94
CA PHE A 61 -3.74 14.24 -0.41
C PHE A 61 -3.37 15.21 -1.54
N LYS A 62 -3.14 16.49 -1.22
CA LYS A 62 -2.45 17.42 -2.12
C LYS A 62 -0.94 17.16 -2.18
N GLN A 63 -0.35 16.71 -1.07
CA GLN A 63 1.09 16.46 -0.96
C GLN A 63 1.47 15.04 -1.39
N TYR A 64 0.61 14.06 -1.14
CA TYR A 64 0.86 12.65 -1.43
C TYR A 64 -0.24 12.11 -2.34
N PRO A 65 0.11 11.37 -3.41
CA PRO A 65 -0.85 10.47 -4.03
C PRO A 65 -1.46 9.55 -2.96
N PRO A 66 -2.78 9.38 -2.95
CA PRO A 66 -3.43 8.54 -1.95
C PRO A 66 -3.09 7.07 -2.20
N VAL A 67 -2.85 6.32 -1.12
CA VAL A 67 -2.71 4.87 -1.14
C VAL A 67 -3.83 4.27 -0.30
N GLN A 68 -4.50 3.25 -0.83
CA GLN A 68 -5.47 2.47 -0.07
C GLN A 68 -5.09 1.00 0.01
N ASN A 69 -5.47 0.38 1.12
CA ASN A 69 -5.47 -1.07 1.28
C ASN A 69 -6.65 -1.50 2.17
N GLU A 70 -6.73 -2.79 2.48
CA GLU A 70 -7.83 -3.37 3.25
C GLU A 70 -8.00 -2.77 4.66
N ARG A 71 -6.99 -2.07 5.18
CA ARG A 71 -6.98 -1.41 6.51
C ARG A 71 -6.73 0.10 6.47
N ILE A 72 -6.50 0.68 5.30
CA ILE A 72 -6.25 2.11 5.07
C ILE A 72 -7.19 2.56 3.96
N THR A 73 -8.31 3.17 4.34
CA THR A 73 -9.38 3.62 3.43
C THR A 73 -9.62 5.13 3.52
N GLU A 74 -8.67 5.89 4.06
CA GLU A 74 -8.85 7.29 4.47
C GLU A 74 -9.06 8.24 3.29
N TYR A 75 -8.65 7.86 2.08
CA TYR A 75 -8.96 8.64 0.88
C TYR A 75 -10.44 8.53 0.50
N GLU A 76 -11.01 7.33 0.51
CA GLU A 76 -12.44 7.09 0.37
C GLU A 76 -13.24 7.80 1.47
N VAL A 77 -12.81 7.67 2.73
CA VAL A 77 -13.44 8.32 3.88
C VAL A 77 -13.42 9.84 3.72
N TYR A 78 -12.29 10.42 3.30
CA TYR A 78 -12.19 11.84 2.99
C TYR A 78 -13.17 12.27 1.89
N ILE A 79 -13.26 11.52 0.79
CA ILE A 79 -14.19 11.85 -0.31
C ILE A 79 -15.63 11.79 0.18
N LYS A 80 -16.02 10.70 0.88
CA LYS A 80 -17.38 10.54 1.42
C LYS A 80 -17.73 11.65 2.42
N MET A 81 -16.81 12.03 3.32
CA MET A 81 -17.01 13.15 4.25
C MET A 81 -17.12 14.48 3.52
N ALA A 82 -16.24 14.76 2.57
CA ALA A 82 -16.25 16.01 1.84
C ALA A 82 -17.52 16.16 0.98
N ASP A 83 -17.95 15.09 0.30
CA ASP A 83 -19.21 15.02 -0.43
C ASP A 83 -20.41 15.33 0.46
N LYS A 84 -20.52 14.63 1.61
CA LYS A 84 -21.61 14.81 2.58
C LYS A 84 -21.71 16.24 3.13
N TYR A 85 -20.59 16.91 3.32
CA TYR A 85 -20.53 18.28 3.87
C TYR A 85 -20.36 19.37 2.79
N HIS A 86 -20.65 19.03 1.53
CA HIS A 86 -20.56 19.94 0.38
C HIS A 86 -19.21 20.66 0.26
N LYS A 87 -18.13 19.97 0.63
CA LYS A 87 -16.75 20.45 0.49
C LYS A 87 -16.15 19.93 -0.81
N ASN A 88 -15.51 20.83 -1.55
CA ASN A 88 -14.83 20.45 -2.78
C ASN A 88 -13.65 19.50 -2.49
N PHE A 89 -13.81 18.24 -2.89
CA PHE A 89 -12.79 17.20 -2.81
C PHE A 89 -12.00 17.00 -4.12
N GLY A 90 -12.35 17.70 -5.20
CA GLY A 90 -11.70 17.63 -6.50
C GLY A 90 -12.51 16.94 -7.60
N GLY A 91 -13.78 16.60 -7.35
CA GLY A 91 -14.74 16.09 -8.33
C GLY A 91 -14.27 14.79 -9.04
N VAL A 92 -14.63 14.66 -10.33
CA VAL A 92 -14.36 13.47 -11.15
C VAL A 92 -12.90 13.02 -11.10
N LYS A 93 -11.93 13.95 -11.16
CA LYS A 93 -10.49 13.60 -11.08
C LYS A 93 -10.13 12.87 -9.79
N SER A 94 -10.79 13.21 -8.69
CA SER A 94 -10.55 12.57 -7.40
C SER A 94 -11.28 11.23 -7.27
N LEU A 95 -12.44 11.12 -7.91
CA LEU A 95 -13.15 9.85 -8.09
C LEU A 95 -12.34 8.88 -8.96
N ASP A 96 -11.71 9.32 -10.04
CA ASP A 96 -10.86 8.44 -10.86
C ASP A 96 -9.68 7.88 -10.05
N LYS A 97 -9.05 8.71 -9.21
CA LYS A 97 -8.02 8.26 -8.26
C LYS A 97 -8.56 7.25 -7.26
N LEU A 98 -9.77 7.48 -6.73
CA LEU A 98 -10.40 6.57 -5.78
C LEU A 98 -10.68 5.20 -6.42
N LEU A 99 -11.17 5.20 -7.66
CA LEU A 99 -11.42 3.98 -8.42
C LEU A 99 -10.13 3.16 -8.57
N ALA A 100 -9.04 3.79 -9.01
CA ALA A 100 -7.75 3.11 -9.17
C ALA A 100 -7.26 2.51 -7.84
N GLN A 101 -7.45 3.22 -6.72
CA GLN A 101 -7.04 2.73 -5.40
C GLN A 101 -7.90 1.58 -4.87
N THR A 102 -9.19 1.53 -5.23
CA THR A 102 -10.13 0.48 -4.80
C THR A 102 -10.16 -0.71 -5.74
N ALA A 103 -9.75 -0.54 -7.00
CA ALA A 103 -9.84 -1.54 -8.06
C ALA A 103 -9.21 -2.92 -7.73
N PRO A 104 -8.09 -3.03 -6.98
CA PRO A 104 -7.59 -4.35 -6.56
C PRO A 104 -8.59 -5.17 -5.73
N TYR A 105 -9.53 -4.53 -5.04
CA TYR A 105 -10.48 -5.15 -4.11
C TYR A 105 -11.90 -5.27 -4.69
N TRP A 106 -12.05 -5.21 -6.01
CA TRP A 106 -13.34 -5.28 -6.71
C TRP A 106 -14.11 -6.57 -6.39
N PRO A 107 -15.46 -6.57 -6.31
CA PRO A 107 -16.37 -5.43 -6.49
C PRO A 107 -16.55 -4.54 -5.24
N PRO A 108 -16.88 -3.25 -5.39
CA PRO A 108 -17.11 -2.34 -4.28
C PRO A 108 -18.53 -2.47 -3.73
N ASP A 109 -18.80 -1.80 -2.60
CA ASP A 109 -20.14 -1.74 -2.02
C ASP A 109 -21.11 -0.83 -2.80
N ARG A 110 -22.40 -0.90 -2.46
CA ARG A 110 -23.45 -0.08 -3.09
C ARG A 110 -23.21 1.42 -2.91
N ASP A 111 -22.69 1.82 -1.75
CA ASP A 111 -22.43 3.22 -1.42
C ASP A 111 -21.38 3.84 -2.35
N PHE A 112 -20.42 3.02 -2.81
CA PHE A 112 -19.46 3.41 -3.84
C PHE A 112 -20.15 3.84 -5.13
N TYR A 113 -21.04 3.01 -5.69
CA TYR A 113 -21.76 3.39 -6.91
C TYR A 113 -22.67 4.60 -6.71
N GLN A 114 -23.33 4.72 -5.56
CA GLN A 114 -24.16 5.89 -5.25
C GLN A 114 -23.35 7.19 -5.21
N LEU A 115 -22.12 7.14 -4.67
CA LEU A 115 -21.21 8.28 -4.71
C LEU A 115 -20.95 8.71 -6.15
N TYR A 116 -20.60 7.80 -7.05
CA TYR A 116 -20.34 8.16 -8.47
C TYR A 116 -21.58 8.69 -9.18
N LYS A 117 -22.74 8.08 -8.91
CA LYS A 117 -24.02 8.52 -9.49
C LYS A 117 -24.36 9.96 -9.12
N ARG A 118 -24.11 10.39 -7.88
CA ARG A 118 -24.31 11.80 -7.45
C ARG A 118 -23.44 12.80 -8.23
N HIS A 119 -22.35 12.33 -8.84
CA HIS A 119 -21.42 13.14 -9.63
C HIS A 119 -21.56 12.87 -11.14
N GLY A 120 -22.71 12.33 -11.58
CA GLY A 120 -23.03 12.15 -12.99
C GLY A 120 -22.30 10.99 -13.68
N ILE A 121 -21.77 10.04 -12.91
CA ILE A 121 -21.12 8.84 -13.44
C ILE A 121 -21.98 7.63 -13.10
N ASP A 122 -22.56 6.98 -14.10
CA ASP A 122 -23.39 5.79 -13.89
C ASP A 122 -22.55 4.54 -13.60
N SER A 123 -23.22 3.46 -13.15
CA SER A 123 -22.54 2.21 -12.79
C SER A 123 -21.84 1.53 -13.96
N ALA A 124 -22.32 1.69 -15.20
CA ALA A 124 -21.70 1.11 -16.38
C ALA A 124 -20.38 1.84 -16.71
N GLN A 125 -20.35 3.17 -16.56
CA GLN A 125 -19.13 3.96 -16.69
C GLN A 125 -18.10 3.63 -15.60
N VAL A 126 -18.55 3.40 -14.36
CA VAL A 126 -17.66 2.93 -13.28
C VAL A 126 -17.06 1.57 -13.64
N GLU A 127 -17.87 0.62 -14.08
CA GLU A 127 -17.40 -0.71 -14.49
C GLU A 127 -16.42 -0.63 -15.66
N GLN A 128 -16.70 0.22 -16.66
CA GLN A 128 -15.79 0.44 -17.79
C GLN A 128 -14.42 0.94 -17.33
N LYS A 129 -14.38 1.89 -16.38
CA LYS A 129 -13.13 2.40 -15.80
C LYS A 129 -12.37 1.31 -15.05
N PHE A 130 -13.07 0.42 -14.33
CA PHE A 130 -12.45 -0.74 -13.70
C PHE A 130 -11.86 -1.70 -14.73
N GLN A 131 -12.58 -2.01 -15.81
CA GLN A 131 -12.06 -2.86 -16.88
C GLN A 131 -10.84 -2.24 -17.58
N GLN A 132 -10.80 -0.91 -17.72
CA GLN A 132 -9.61 -0.21 -18.23
C GLN A 132 -8.42 -0.34 -17.29
N TRP A 133 -8.62 -0.16 -15.98
CA TRP A 133 -7.58 -0.40 -14.98
C TRP A 133 -7.05 -1.84 -15.05
N LYS A 134 -7.95 -2.82 -15.15
CA LYS A 134 -7.59 -4.24 -15.22
C LYS A 134 -6.75 -4.56 -16.46
N LYS A 135 -7.07 -3.98 -17.61
CA LYS A 135 -6.28 -4.10 -18.85
C LYS A 135 -4.90 -3.44 -18.76
N GLY A 136 -4.72 -2.48 -17.83
CA GLY A 136 -3.46 -1.80 -17.58
C GLY A 136 -2.48 -2.56 -16.68
N LEU A 137 -2.89 -3.71 -16.13
CA LEU A 137 -1.99 -4.55 -15.34
C LEU A 137 -0.83 -5.10 -16.19
N ASN A 138 0.31 -5.30 -15.56
CA ASN A 138 1.48 -5.90 -16.20
C ASN A 138 1.28 -7.41 -16.29
N GLN A 139 0.94 -7.90 -17.47
CA GLN A 139 0.61 -9.31 -17.70
C GLN A 139 1.76 -10.26 -17.31
N VAL A 140 3.03 -9.87 -17.55
CA VAL A 140 4.18 -10.68 -17.15
C VAL A 140 4.19 -10.90 -15.63
N LEU A 141 3.87 -9.87 -14.86
CA LEU A 141 3.76 -10.00 -13.40
C LEU A 141 2.51 -10.79 -13.01
N VAL A 142 1.36 -10.56 -13.65
CA VAL A 142 0.13 -11.33 -13.41
C VAL A 142 0.39 -12.83 -13.58
N ASP A 143 0.95 -13.24 -14.71
CA ASP A 143 1.19 -14.65 -15.03
C ASP A 143 2.22 -15.27 -14.08
N SER A 144 3.34 -14.57 -13.88
CA SER A 144 4.45 -15.06 -13.04
C SER A 144 4.01 -15.26 -11.59
N PHE A 145 3.30 -14.29 -11.03
CA PHE A 145 2.82 -14.38 -9.65
C PHE A 145 1.63 -15.33 -9.52
N SER A 146 0.78 -15.48 -10.53
CA SER A 146 -0.27 -16.52 -10.51
C SER A 146 0.33 -17.91 -10.33
N ILE A 147 1.42 -18.22 -11.04
CA ILE A 147 2.15 -19.49 -10.89
C ILE A 147 2.80 -19.61 -9.52
N ALA A 148 3.44 -18.54 -9.03
CA ALA A 148 4.09 -18.51 -7.73
C ALA A 148 3.11 -18.77 -6.58
N PHE A 149 1.98 -18.05 -6.56
CA PHE A 149 0.95 -18.19 -5.53
C PHE A 149 0.22 -19.53 -5.62
N LYS A 150 -0.02 -20.03 -6.83
CA LYS A 150 -0.56 -21.38 -7.03
C LYS A 150 0.37 -22.42 -6.40
N ARG A 151 1.68 -22.30 -6.64
CA ARG A 151 2.70 -23.18 -6.05
C ARG A 151 2.72 -23.13 -4.52
N ASP A 152 2.50 -21.96 -3.92
CA ASP A 152 2.45 -21.80 -2.45
C ASP A 152 1.21 -22.40 -1.80
N GLN A 153 0.16 -22.68 -2.57
CA GLN A 153 -1.05 -23.31 -2.07
C GLN A 153 -0.96 -24.84 -2.11
N TYR A 154 -0.18 -25.41 -3.03
CA TYR A 154 -0.01 -26.86 -3.15
C TYR A 154 1.14 -27.41 -2.30
N ASN A 155 0.99 -28.66 -1.85
CA ASN A 155 2.05 -29.46 -1.19
C ASN A 155 2.63 -28.89 0.11
N ARG A 156 1.78 -28.24 0.91
CA ARG A 156 2.17 -27.67 2.23
C ARG A 156 2.58 -28.68 3.29
N HIS A 157 2.48 -29.98 3.01
CA HIS A 157 2.74 -31.06 3.97
C HIS A 157 4.14 -31.67 3.84
N ILE A 158 4.89 -31.36 2.77
CA ILE A 158 6.23 -31.93 2.52
C ILE A 158 7.26 -30.81 2.65
N LYS A 159 8.08 -30.86 3.70
CA LYS A 159 9.02 -29.78 4.07
C LYS A 159 9.97 -29.42 2.92
N GLU A 160 10.57 -30.41 2.28
CA GLU A 160 11.54 -30.23 1.19
C GLU A 160 10.88 -29.55 -0.02
N THR A 161 9.61 -29.87 -0.29
CA THR A 161 8.85 -29.24 -1.37
C THR A 161 8.53 -27.78 -1.05
N VAL A 162 8.17 -27.48 0.20
CA VAL A 162 7.95 -26.11 0.66
C VAL A 162 9.23 -25.28 0.54
N GLU A 163 10.35 -25.77 1.06
CA GLU A 163 11.65 -25.06 0.98
C GLU A 163 12.10 -24.84 -0.47
N MET A 164 11.90 -25.81 -1.35
CA MET A 164 12.18 -25.65 -2.78
C MET A 164 11.30 -24.56 -3.40
N ASN A 165 10.00 -24.55 -3.08
CA ASN A 165 9.04 -23.59 -3.62
C ASN A 165 9.34 -22.16 -3.15
N ASP A 166 9.62 -21.99 -1.86
CA ASP A 166 10.01 -20.71 -1.27
C ASP A 166 11.29 -20.17 -1.92
N ASN A 167 12.28 -21.03 -2.18
CA ASN A 167 13.50 -20.62 -2.89
C ASN A 167 13.23 -20.21 -4.35
N LYS A 168 12.31 -20.88 -5.04
CA LYS A 168 11.91 -20.47 -6.41
C LYS A 168 11.16 -19.13 -6.39
N ASN A 169 10.28 -18.90 -5.41
CA ASN A 169 9.59 -17.61 -5.25
C ASN A 169 10.56 -16.49 -4.90
N ALA A 170 11.54 -16.75 -4.03
CA ALA A 170 12.55 -15.76 -3.67
C ALA A 170 13.35 -15.32 -4.89
N LYS A 171 13.78 -16.27 -5.74
CA LYS A 171 14.49 -15.95 -6.98
C LYS A 171 13.61 -15.15 -7.96
N LEU A 172 12.34 -15.52 -8.09
CA LEU A 172 11.38 -14.75 -8.88
C LEU A 172 11.27 -13.32 -8.35
N LEU A 173 11.05 -13.13 -7.03
CA LEU A 173 10.92 -11.82 -6.42
C LEU A 173 12.20 -10.98 -6.62
N ILE A 174 13.39 -11.55 -6.42
CA ILE A 174 14.66 -10.86 -6.68
C ILE A 174 14.72 -10.38 -8.14
N TRP A 175 14.38 -11.26 -9.09
CA TRP A 175 14.35 -10.90 -10.50
C TRP A 175 13.31 -9.80 -10.77
N THR A 176 12.12 -9.90 -10.19
CA THR A 176 11.07 -8.90 -10.32
C THR A 176 11.51 -7.54 -9.79
N LEU A 177 12.11 -7.47 -8.60
CA LEU A 177 12.59 -6.22 -8.01
C LEU A 177 13.62 -5.53 -8.94
N LYS A 178 14.50 -6.31 -9.57
CA LYS A 178 15.52 -5.80 -10.50
C LYS A 178 14.95 -5.30 -11.84
N ASN A 179 13.88 -5.91 -12.34
CA ASN A 179 13.39 -5.64 -13.70
C ASN A 179 12.11 -4.79 -13.75
N TYR A 180 11.28 -4.85 -12.70
CA TYR A 180 9.95 -4.22 -12.64
C TYR A 180 9.72 -3.43 -11.34
N GLY A 181 10.67 -3.46 -10.41
CA GLY A 181 10.49 -2.98 -9.05
C GLY A 181 9.53 -3.85 -8.24
N TYR A 182 8.93 -3.30 -7.18
CA TYR A 182 8.01 -4.06 -6.34
C TYR A 182 6.73 -4.43 -7.11
N PRO A 183 6.28 -5.70 -7.06
CA PRO A 183 5.06 -6.15 -7.72
C PRO A 183 3.82 -5.75 -6.89
N SER A 184 3.50 -4.45 -6.90
CA SER A 184 2.37 -3.91 -6.15
C SER A 184 1.03 -4.37 -6.75
N MET A 185 -0.04 -4.29 -5.95
CA MET A 185 -1.40 -4.59 -6.44
C MET A 185 -1.83 -3.71 -7.63
N GLN A 186 -1.21 -2.53 -7.80
CA GLN A 186 -1.47 -1.67 -8.96
C GLN A 186 -0.78 -2.17 -10.24
N LYS A 187 0.24 -3.03 -10.12
CA LYS A 187 0.96 -3.63 -11.25
C LYS A 187 0.42 -5.02 -11.59
N MET A 188 0.16 -5.86 -10.60
CA MET A 188 -0.24 -7.27 -10.81
C MET A 188 -1.69 -7.59 -10.42
N GLY A 189 -2.41 -6.66 -9.78
CA GLY A 189 -3.72 -6.94 -9.21
C GLY A 189 -3.65 -7.82 -7.95
N LEU A 190 -4.80 -8.03 -7.32
CA LEU A 190 -4.97 -8.97 -6.19
C LEU A 190 -5.30 -10.38 -6.67
N TRP A 191 -5.96 -10.49 -7.81
CA TRP A 191 -6.44 -11.74 -8.39
C TRP A 191 -5.74 -12.00 -9.70
N GLY A 192 -5.02 -13.12 -9.75
CA GLY A 192 -4.35 -13.61 -10.94
C GLY A 192 -5.23 -14.54 -11.76
N ASP A 193 -4.59 -15.32 -12.61
CA ASP A 193 -5.25 -16.31 -13.46
C ASP A 193 -6.00 -17.34 -12.60
N ASN A 194 -7.15 -17.79 -13.13
CA ASN A 194 -8.04 -18.73 -12.47
C ASN A 194 -8.45 -18.30 -11.04
N ARG A 195 -8.52 -16.99 -10.78
CA ARG A 195 -8.86 -16.40 -9.47
C ARG A 195 -7.87 -16.80 -8.37
N THR A 196 -6.59 -16.95 -8.71
CA THR A 196 -5.53 -17.17 -7.71
C THR A 196 -5.35 -15.89 -6.88
N LEU A 197 -5.49 -15.98 -5.56
CA LEU A 197 -5.24 -14.85 -4.66
C LEU A 197 -3.74 -14.58 -4.56
N MET A 198 -3.31 -13.39 -4.96
CA MET A 198 -1.91 -13.00 -5.01
C MET A 198 -1.55 -11.96 -3.94
N SER A 199 -1.72 -12.34 -2.66
CA SER A 199 -1.42 -11.46 -1.53
C SER A 199 0.09 -11.44 -1.25
N MET A 200 0.73 -10.32 -1.56
CA MET A 200 2.18 -10.13 -1.32
C MET A 200 2.58 -10.35 0.15
N GLY A 201 1.74 -9.98 1.11
CA GLY A 201 1.98 -10.28 2.53
C GLY A 201 2.15 -11.77 2.83
N MET A 202 1.41 -12.65 2.14
CA MET A 202 1.57 -14.10 2.29
C MET A 202 2.92 -14.57 1.75
N MET A 203 3.27 -14.17 0.52
CA MET A 203 4.55 -14.57 -0.08
C MET A 203 5.75 -14.01 0.69
N LEU A 204 5.66 -12.76 1.16
CA LEU A 204 6.72 -12.13 1.95
C LEU A 204 6.88 -12.79 3.34
N ASN A 205 5.81 -13.32 3.93
CA ASN A 205 5.93 -14.13 5.15
C ASN A 205 6.87 -15.33 4.92
N HIS A 206 6.81 -15.96 3.74
CA HIS A 206 7.65 -17.10 3.39
C HIS A 206 9.12 -16.69 3.16
N MET A 207 9.37 -15.47 2.69
CA MET A 207 10.73 -14.97 2.47
C MET A 207 11.58 -14.95 3.76
N ALA A 208 10.93 -14.91 4.92
CA ALA A 208 11.55 -15.04 6.24
C ALA A 208 12.25 -16.39 6.48
N TYR A 209 11.88 -17.44 5.73
CA TYR A 209 12.52 -18.76 5.84
C TYR A 209 13.70 -18.93 4.88
N THR A 210 13.90 -17.98 3.98
CA THR A 210 14.88 -18.13 2.89
C THR A 210 16.22 -17.54 3.29
N LYS A 211 17.30 -18.05 2.67
CA LYS A 211 18.65 -17.46 2.78
C LYS A 211 18.76 -16.02 2.25
N TYR A 212 17.72 -15.53 1.56
CA TYR A 212 17.68 -14.19 0.97
C TYR A 212 17.02 -13.15 1.90
N TYR A 213 16.68 -13.52 3.15
CA TYR A 213 16.03 -12.62 4.09
C TYR A 213 16.70 -11.25 4.22
N GLU A 214 18.02 -11.19 4.45
CA GLU A 214 18.71 -9.90 4.63
C GLU A 214 18.67 -9.01 3.38
N TYR A 215 18.68 -9.62 2.18
CA TYR A 215 18.45 -8.91 0.93
C TYR A 215 17.04 -8.29 0.92
N PHE A 216 16.00 -9.08 1.19
CA PHE A 216 14.61 -8.58 1.18
C PHE A 216 14.36 -7.53 2.27
N LYS A 217 14.87 -7.73 3.48
CA LYS A 217 14.76 -6.77 4.59
C LYS A 217 15.34 -5.41 4.22
N THR A 218 16.44 -5.38 3.47
CA THR A 218 17.08 -4.14 3.03
C THR A 218 16.34 -3.52 1.85
N GLU A 219 16.06 -4.32 0.83
CA GLU A 219 15.48 -3.86 -0.44
C GLU A 219 14.02 -3.40 -0.27
N LEU A 220 13.19 -4.19 0.42
CA LEU A 220 11.78 -3.89 0.61
C LEU A 220 11.54 -2.64 1.44
N LEU A 221 12.48 -2.23 2.30
CA LEU A 221 12.38 -0.99 3.04
C LEU A 221 12.36 0.24 2.12
N GLN A 222 13.03 0.18 0.96
CA GLN A 222 12.95 1.26 -0.03
C GLN A 222 11.55 1.35 -0.64
N TYR A 223 10.90 0.20 -0.87
CA TYR A 223 9.52 0.15 -1.37
C TYR A 223 8.48 0.54 -0.32
N VAL A 224 8.77 0.39 0.97
CA VAL A 224 7.96 0.99 2.05
C VAL A 224 8.04 2.52 2.01
N LYS A 225 9.24 3.07 1.77
CA LYS A 225 9.41 4.52 1.62
C LYS A 225 8.73 5.06 0.37
N SER A 226 8.73 4.32 -0.74
CA SER A 226 8.04 4.73 -1.98
C SER A 226 6.52 4.53 -1.94
N GLY A 227 6.01 3.74 -1.01
CA GLY A 227 4.58 3.41 -0.87
C GLY A 227 4.12 2.24 -1.74
N GLU A 228 5.01 1.55 -2.45
CA GLU A 228 4.66 0.36 -3.24
C GLU A 228 4.52 -0.91 -2.39
N CYS A 229 5.33 -1.04 -1.34
CA CYS A 229 5.22 -2.11 -0.34
C CYS A 229 4.51 -1.58 0.89
N THR A 230 3.47 -2.26 1.37
CA THR A 230 2.77 -1.80 2.56
C THR A 230 3.66 -2.01 3.79
N PRO A 231 3.60 -1.10 4.80
CA PRO A 231 4.30 -1.31 6.05
C PRO A 231 3.95 -2.66 6.70
N ARG A 232 2.70 -3.13 6.53
CA ARG A 232 2.22 -4.41 7.05
C ARG A 232 2.97 -5.59 6.44
N ASP A 233 3.07 -5.64 5.11
CA ASP A 233 3.75 -6.74 4.42
C ASP A 233 5.23 -6.84 4.83
N TYR A 234 5.89 -5.68 4.97
CA TYR A 234 7.28 -5.60 5.40
C TYR A 234 7.49 -6.14 6.83
N ILE A 235 6.72 -5.65 7.80
CA ILE A 235 6.91 -6.04 9.20
C ILE A 235 6.52 -7.49 9.46
N ASP A 236 5.53 -8.02 8.73
CA ASP A 236 5.11 -9.41 8.87
C ASP A 236 6.27 -10.34 8.50
N MET A 237 7.04 -10.02 7.43
CA MET A 237 8.27 -10.74 7.09
C MET A 237 9.34 -10.60 8.18
N VAL A 238 9.58 -9.38 8.67
CA VAL A 238 10.66 -9.13 9.64
C VAL A 238 10.39 -9.83 10.97
N ASP A 239 9.19 -9.70 11.52
CA ASP A 239 8.84 -10.35 12.79
C ASP A 239 8.73 -11.87 12.62
N LYS A 240 8.31 -12.36 11.45
CA LYS A 240 8.31 -13.80 11.17
C LYS A 240 9.73 -14.37 11.23
N TYR A 241 10.72 -13.67 10.67
CA TYR A 241 12.12 -14.08 10.75
C TYR A 241 12.61 -14.14 12.20
N GLN A 242 12.30 -13.13 13.02
CA GLN A 242 12.63 -13.14 14.44
C GLN A 242 11.96 -14.32 15.14
N TYR A 243 10.67 -14.52 14.88
CA TYR A 243 9.91 -15.61 15.44
C TYR A 243 10.54 -16.97 15.13
N VAL A 244 10.96 -17.26 13.89
CA VAL A 244 11.48 -18.59 13.54
C VAL A 244 12.93 -18.80 14.01
N ASN A 245 13.70 -17.73 14.22
CA ASN A 245 15.09 -17.78 14.66
C ASN A 245 15.28 -17.54 16.17
N ASN A 246 14.20 -17.65 16.98
CA ASN A 246 14.22 -17.37 18.42
C ASN A 246 14.72 -15.94 18.78
N GLY A 247 14.54 -14.98 17.87
CA GLY A 247 14.85 -13.57 18.10
C GLY A 247 13.70 -12.80 18.75
N ILE A 248 14.00 -11.60 19.23
CA ILE A 248 13.03 -10.70 19.88
C ILE A 248 12.16 -10.05 18.80
N THR A 249 10.84 -10.03 19.02
CA THR A 249 9.90 -9.33 18.14
C THR A 249 10.26 -7.85 17.95
N MET A 250 10.27 -7.37 16.70
CA MET A 250 10.66 -5.99 16.37
C MET A 250 9.45 -5.07 16.34
N TYR A 251 8.33 -5.56 15.82
CA TYR A 251 7.11 -4.80 15.59
C TYR A 251 5.90 -5.37 16.35
N GLY A 252 6.02 -6.49 17.05
CA GLY A 252 4.92 -7.07 17.84
C GLY A 252 3.81 -7.66 16.99
N ILE A 253 4.13 -8.18 15.79
CA ILE A 253 3.20 -8.93 14.94
C ILE A 253 3.23 -10.41 15.30
N PHE A 254 4.41 -11.02 15.26
CA PHE A 254 4.66 -12.38 15.71
C PHE A 254 5.39 -12.29 17.04
N MET A 255 4.74 -12.78 18.08
CA MET A 255 5.26 -12.80 19.44
C MET A 255 5.16 -14.21 19.98
N ARG A 256 6.18 -14.66 20.69
CA ARG A 256 6.13 -15.93 21.41
C ARG A 256 5.32 -15.75 22.69
N TYR A 257 4.78 -16.85 23.23
CA TYR A 257 4.02 -16.80 24.48
C TYR A 257 4.86 -16.18 25.62
N SER A 258 6.16 -16.49 25.68
CA SER A 258 7.12 -15.91 26.63
C SER A 258 7.28 -14.39 26.50
N GLU A 259 6.91 -13.80 25.36
CA GLU A 259 6.99 -12.36 25.08
C GLU A 259 5.62 -11.67 25.18
N ALA A 260 4.53 -12.42 25.45
CA ALA A 260 3.18 -11.88 25.43
C ALA A 260 2.92 -10.84 26.54
N ASN A 261 3.71 -10.90 27.63
CA ASN A 261 3.65 -9.96 28.74
C ASN A 261 4.62 -8.78 28.54
N LEU A 262 4.32 -7.94 27.54
CA LEU A 262 5.13 -6.75 27.24
C LEU A 262 5.14 -5.76 28.41
N ASN A 263 6.33 -5.37 28.87
CA ASN A 263 6.45 -4.25 29.81
C ASN A 263 6.36 -2.90 29.08
N ALA A 264 6.44 -1.79 29.84
CA ALA A 264 6.36 -0.44 29.28
C ALA A 264 7.52 -0.11 28.32
N ALA A 265 8.73 -0.60 28.60
CA ALA A 265 9.90 -0.38 27.76
C ALA A 265 9.80 -1.15 26.43
N ASP A 266 9.34 -2.40 26.47
CA ASP A 266 9.06 -3.21 25.28
C ASP A 266 7.99 -2.57 24.41
N SER A 267 6.90 -2.11 25.04
CA SER A 267 5.81 -1.43 24.36
C SER A 267 6.29 -0.14 23.67
N ALA A 268 7.11 0.67 24.36
CA ALA A 268 7.68 1.89 23.80
C ALA A 268 8.65 1.62 22.64
N ARG A 269 9.50 0.58 22.76
CA ARG A 269 10.41 0.14 21.69
C ARG A 269 9.63 -0.27 20.45
N ILE A 270 8.62 -1.14 20.62
CA ILE A 270 7.77 -1.63 19.51
C ILE A 270 7.05 -0.46 18.83
N ASP A 271 6.44 0.44 19.59
CA ASP A 271 5.75 1.60 19.02
C ASP A 271 6.70 2.56 18.27
N LYS A 272 7.92 2.74 18.78
CA LYS A 272 8.97 3.51 18.08
C LYS A 272 9.34 2.85 16.76
N ASN A 273 9.56 1.54 16.75
CA ASN A 273 9.88 0.78 15.54
C ASN A 273 8.75 0.84 14.52
N ARG A 274 7.50 0.62 14.94
CA ARG A 274 6.31 0.70 14.07
C ARG A 274 6.17 2.09 13.44
N ALA A 275 6.33 3.16 14.21
CA ALA A 275 6.29 4.51 13.68
C ALA A 275 7.42 4.78 12.66
N ALA A 276 8.61 4.22 12.88
CA ALA A 276 9.77 4.39 12.00
C ALA A 276 9.57 3.77 10.60
N ILE A 277 8.66 2.81 10.44
CA ILE A 277 8.32 2.20 9.15
C ILE A 277 6.90 2.57 8.66
N GLY A 278 6.21 3.48 9.36
CA GLY A 278 4.90 3.98 8.94
C GLY A 278 3.75 3.03 9.27
N PHE A 279 3.87 2.20 10.30
CA PHE A 279 2.82 1.32 10.79
C PHE A 279 2.21 1.88 12.08
N PRO A 280 0.91 1.70 12.35
CA PRO A 280 0.28 2.33 13.49
C PRO A 280 0.79 1.69 14.78
N ARG A 281 0.97 2.53 15.80
CA ARG A 281 1.22 2.11 17.18
C ARG A 281 0.19 1.08 17.65
N MET A 282 0.56 0.21 18.58
CA MET A 282 -0.24 -0.96 18.97
C MET A 282 -1.69 -0.59 19.32
N LYS A 283 -1.90 0.44 20.16
CA LYS A 283 -3.24 0.91 20.54
C LYS A 283 -4.09 1.34 19.33
N THR A 284 -3.49 2.00 18.35
CA THR A 284 -4.18 2.41 17.12
C THR A 284 -4.45 1.22 16.21
N SER A 285 -3.49 0.30 16.09
CA SER A 285 -3.61 -0.93 15.31
C SER A 285 -4.75 -1.83 15.78
N VAL A 286 -4.96 -1.96 17.09
CA VAL A 286 -6.07 -2.74 17.65
C VAL A 286 -7.43 -2.15 17.25
N LYS A 287 -7.55 -0.81 17.25
CA LYS A 287 -8.78 -0.13 16.83
C LYS A 287 -9.06 -0.33 15.34
N ILE A 288 -8.04 -0.16 14.49
CA ILE A 288 -8.15 -0.40 13.04
C ILE A 288 -8.59 -1.85 12.77
N ALA A 289 -7.99 -2.82 13.46
CA ALA A 289 -8.38 -4.22 13.32
C ALA A 289 -9.84 -4.46 13.75
N LYS A 290 -10.27 -3.88 14.87
CA LYS A 290 -11.66 -3.97 15.32
C LYS A 290 -12.64 -3.41 14.29
N ASP A 291 -12.39 -2.21 13.78
CA ASP A 291 -13.26 -1.57 12.78
C ASP A 291 -13.38 -2.41 11.51
N PHE A 292 -12.26 -2.99 11.07
CA PHE A 292 -12.22 -3.89 9.92
C PHE A 292 -13.11 -5.13 10.15
N PHE A 293 -12.98 -5.80 11.30
CA PHE A 293 -13.81 -6.97 11.62
C PHE A 293 -15.29 -6.62 11.80
N ASP A 294 -15.60 -5.46 12.39
CA ASP A 294 -16.97 -4.99 12.54
C ASP A 294 -17.60 -4.68 11.17
N LYS A 295 -16.84 -4.14 10.21
CA LYS A 295 -17.28 -3.96 8.81
C LYS A 295 -17.59 -5.30 8.14
N LEU A 296 -16.70 -6.29 8.27
CA LEU A 296 -16.92 -7.63 7.69
C LEU A 296 -18.16 -8.33 8.25
N LYS A 297 -18.44 -8.18 9.55
CA LYS A 297 -19.66 -8.74 10.17
C LYS A 297 -20.93 -8.12 9.59
N LYS A 298 -20.94 -6.80 9.39
CA LYS A 298 -22.09 -6.11 8.78
C LYS A 298 -22.35 -6.57 7.35
N GLN A 299 -21.31 -6.78 6.56
CA GLN A 299 -21.42 -7.25 5.18
C GLN A 299 -21.94 -8.69 5.05
N LYS A 300 -21.77 -9.54 6.08
CA LYS A 300 -22.31 -10.92 6.08
C LYS A 300 -23.80 -10.99 6.46
N ASN A 301 -24.32 -9.94 7.10
CA ASN A 301 -25.70 -9.87 7.58
C ASN A 301 -26.65 -9.14 6.61
N HIS A 302 -26.16 -8.75 5.43
CA HIS A 302 -26.88 -8.09 4.36
C HIS A 302 -26.69 -8.87 3.06
#